data_AF-A3R4Q1-F1
#
_entry.id   AF-A3R4Q1-F1
#
_cell.length_a   1.000
_cell.length_b   1.000
_cell.length_c   1.000
_cell.angle_alpha   90.00
_cell.angle_beta   90.00
_cell.angle_gamma   90.00
#
_symmetry.space_group_name_H-M   'P 1'
#
loop_
_entity.id
_entity.type
_entity.pdbx_description
1 polymer ?
#
loop_
_entity_poly.entity_id
_entity_poly.type
_entity_poly.pdbx_seq_one_letter_code
_entity_poly.pdbx_strand_id
1 'polypeptide(L)'
;MLELAVTQRVILDWLVEQVAERLGIPPEEVPVDAYIDELEIDSADAVGLVTDLERWFGYQLDVKAVWRYPTILALSGYLAREYARGGPGARMKRNDSLL
;
A
#
# COMPACT_ATOMS: atom_id res chain seq x y z
N MET A 1 -3.78 12.49 21.88
CA MET A 1 -3.64 11.39 20.91
C MET A 1 -2.58 11.80 19.92
N LEU A 2 -1.47 11.06 19.82
CA LEU A 2 -0.50 11.28 18.76
C LEU A 2 -1.16 10.80 17.46
N GLU A 3 -1.41 11.69 16.51
CA GLU A 3 -1.59 11.27 15.12
C GLU A 3 -0.25 10.64 14.69
N LEU A 4 -0.20 9.32 14.62
CA LEU A 4 0.94 8.62 14.03
C LEU A 4 0.98 9.03 12.57
N ALA A 5 1.98 9.84 12.20
CA ALA A 5 2.22 10.15 10.81
C ALA A 5 2.41 8.84 10.06
N VAL A 6 1.63 8.63 8.99
CA VAL A 6 1.80 7.44 8.15
C VAL A 6 3.12 7.59 7.40
N THR A 7 4.13 6.83 7.84
CA THR A 7 5.48 6.83 7.27
C THR A 7 5.70 5.57 6.46
N GLN A 8 6.77 5.54 5.65
CA GLN A 8 7.19 4.33 4.93
C GLN A 8 7.32 3.13 5.88
N ARG A 9 7.84 3.34 7.10
CA ARG A 9 8.01 2.27 8.07
C ARG A 9 6.66 1.65 8.48
N VAL A 10 5.67 2.50 8.79
CA VAL A 10 4.33 2.02 9.18
C VAL A 10 3.67 1.24 8.04
N ILE A 11 3.82 1.71 6.80
CA ILE A 11 3.25 1.02 5.62
C ILE A 11 4.00 -0.28 5.34
N LEU A 12 5.34 -0.28 5.50
CA LEU A 12 6.18 -1.46 5.33
C LEU A 12 5.81 -2.54 6.34
N ASP A 13 5.72 -2.19 7.62
CA ASP A 13 5.35 -3.14 8.68
C ASP A 13 3.96 -3.74 8.41
N TRP A 14 2.99 -2.91 8.00
CA TRP A 14 1.66 -3.37 7.63
C TRP A 14 1.67 -4.32 6.42
N LEU A 15 2.40 -3.97 5.35
CA LEU A 15 2.49 -4.82 4.16
C LEU A 15 3.13 -6.17 4.49
N VAL A 16 4.16 -6.17 5.33
CA VAL A 16 4.84 -7.39 5.78
C VAL A 16 3.86 -8.28 6.54
N GLU A 17 3.10 -7.74 7.50
CA GLU A 17 2.06 -8.49 8.22
C GLU A 17 1.04 -9.12 7.26
N GLN A 18 0.55 -8.33 6.31
CA GLN A 18 -0.46 -8.77 5.34
C GLN A 18 0.04 -9.85 4.38
N VAL A 19 1.30 -9.78 3.97
CA VAL A 19 1.93 -10.80 3.12
C VAL A 19 2.23 -12.06 3.93
N ALA A 20 2.74 -11.91 5.16
CA ALA A 20 3.01 -13.02 6.07
C ALA A 20 1.74 -13.85 6.34
N GLU A 21 0.61 -13.18 6.62
CA GLU A 21 -0.69 -13.83 6.83
C GLU A 21 -1.15 -14.65 5.61
N ARG A 22 -0.95 -14.13 4.40
CA ARG A 22 -1.35 -14.80 3.15
C ARG A 22 -0.45 -15.99 2.81
N LEU A 23 0.86 -15.85 3.05
CA LEU A 23 1.85 -16.92 2.83
C LEU A 23 1.88 -17.96 3.96
N GLY A 24 1.32 -17.65 5.13
CA GLY A 24 1.36 -18.53 6.30
C GLY A 24 2.75 -18.66 6.92
N ILE A 25 3.60 -17.62 6.78
CA ILE A 25 4.98 -17.59 7.29
C ILE A 25 5.15 -16.49 8.36
N PRO A 26 6.22 -16.53 9.18
CA PRO A 26 6.54 -15.43 10.08
C PRO A 26 6.84 -14.11 9.33
N PRO A 27 6.42 -12.94 9.86
CA PRO A 27 6.72 -11.62 9.30
C PRO A 27 8.21 -11.39 8.99
N GLU A 28 9.10 -11.88 9.85
CA GLU A 28 10.56 -11.79 9.68
C GLU A 28 11.11 -12.60 8.49
N GLU A 29 10.34 -13.55 7.95
CA GLU A 29 10.71 -14.36 6.79
C GLU A 29 10.22 -13.75 5.47
N VAL A 30 9.39 -12.69 5.51
CA VAL A 30 8.87 -12.02 4.31
C VAL A 30 10.00 -11.28 3.58
N PRO A 31 10.31 -11.61 2.32
CA PRO A 31 11.37 -10.95 1.59
C PRO A 31 10.87 -9.60 1.03
N VAL A 32 11.16 -8.52 1.75
CA VAL A 32 10.68 -7.16 1.41
C VAL A 32 11.23 -6.59 0.10
N ASP A 33 12.34 -7.14 -0.38
CA ASP A 33 13.04 -6.75 -1.60
C ASP A 33 12.75 -7.68 -2.79
N ALA A 34 12.04 -8.79 -2.57
CA ALA A 34 11.59 -9.67 -3.64
C ALA A 34 10.46 -9.00 -4.44
N TYR A 35 10.31 -9.40 -5.69
CA TYR A 35 9.21 -8.89 -6.49
C TYR A 35 7.89 -9.55 -6.04
N ILE A 36 6.80 -8.79 -6.08
CA ILE A 36 5.47 -9.20 -5.64
C ILE A 36 4.95 -10.38 -6.48
N ASP A 37 5.39 -10.53 -7.73
CA ASP A 37 5.08 -11.68 -8.58
C ASP A 37 5.96 -12.92 -8.30
N GLU A 38 7.03 -12.75 -7.52
CA GLU A 38 7.87 -13.84 -6.99
C GLU A 38 7.41 -14.30 -5.61
N LEU A 39 6.70 -13.44 -4.87
CA LEU A 39 5.97 -13.85 -3.68
C LEU A 39 4.86 -14.79 -4.17
N GLU A 40 4.74 -16.00 -3.62
CA GLU A 40 3.77 -17.03 -4.04
C GLU A 40 2.30 -16.64 -3.76
N ILE A 41 1.99 -15.35 -3.71
CA ILE A 41 0.65 -14.78 -3.65
C ILE A 41 -0.01 -14.87 -5.03
N ASP A 42 -1.28 -15.23 -5.06
CA ASP A 42 -1.99 -15.27 -6.33
C ASP A 42 -2.48 -13.87 -6.75
N SER A 43 -3.04 -13.77 -7.96
CA SER A 43 -3.56 -12.49 -8.48
C SER A 43 -4.71 -11.92 -7.63
N ALA A 44 -5.50 -12.76 -6.98
CA ALA A 44 -6.60 -12.33 -6.14
C ALA A 44 -6.08 -11.78 -4.80
N ASP A 45 -5.04 -12.37 -4.24
CA ASP A 45 -4.34 -11.89 -3.05
C ASP A 45 -3.74 -10.50 -3.26
N ALA A 46 -3.08 -10.28 -4.40
CA ALA A 46 -2.52 -8.98 -4.76
C ALA A 46 -3.59 -7.89 -4.89
N VAL A 47 -4.75 -8.21 -5.49
CA VAL A 47 -5.90 -7.30 -5.57
C VAL A 47 -6.51 -7.04 -4.18
N GLY A 48 -6.56 -8.05 -3.33
CA GLY A 48 -6.99 -7.92 -1.93
C GLY A 48 -6.10 -6.96 -1.15
N LEU A 49 -4.79 -7.11 -1.26
CA LEU A 49 -3.79 -6.23 -0.62
C LEU A 49 -3.99 -4.77 -1.02
N VAL A 50 -4.20 -4.49 -2.31
CA VAL A 50 -4.49 -3.13 -2.80
C VAL A 50 -5.80 -2.59 -2.22
N THR A 51 -6.85 -3.41 -2.19
CA THR A 51 -8.15 -3.02 -1.64
C THR A 51 -8.05 -2.66 -0.15
N ASP A 52 -7.28 -3.42 0.62
CA ASP A 52 -7.09 -3.18 2.05
C ASP A 52 -6.26 -1.92 2.30
N LEU A 53 -5.25 -1.63 1.46
CA LEU A 53 -4.52 -0.36 1.49
C LEU A 53 -5.44 0.84 1.19
N GLU A 54 -6.28 0.75 0.16
CA GLU A 54 -7.23 1.82 -0.19
C GLU A 54 -8.18 2.13 0.97
N ARG A 55 -8.67 1.09 1.65
CA ARG A 55 -9.50 1.21 2.86
C ARG A 55 -8.74 1.88 4.00
N TRP A 56 -7.48 1.50 4.22
CA TRP A 56 -6.66 2.07 5.28
C TRP A 56 -6.33 3.54 5.03
N PHE A 57 -5.98 3.90 3.78
CA PHE A 57 -5.66 5.27 3.40
C PHE A 57 -6.88 6.17 3.18
N GLY A 58 -8.06 5.59 2.93
CA GLY A 58 -9.28 6.33 2.64
C GLY A 58 -9.31 6.95 1.24
N TYR A 59 -8.49 6.47 0.30
CA TYR A 59 -8.45 6.92 -1.09
C TYR A 59 -8.08 5.79 -2.05
N GLN A 60 -8.40 5.97 -3.33
CA GLN A 60 -8.03 4.99 -4.37
C GLN A 60 -6.55 5.07 -4.73
N LEU A 61 -5.93 3.90 -4.90
CA LEU A 61 -4.56 3.73 -5.33
C LEU A 61 -4.52 3.48 -6.83
N ASP A 62 -3.51 4.03 -7.51
CA ASP A 62 -3.24 3.63 -8.89
C ASP A 62 -2.72 2.19 -8.87
N VAL A 63 -3.52 1.23 -9.34
CA VAL A 63 -3.13 -0.19 -9.46
C VAL A 63 -1.85 -0.38 -10.28
N LYS A 64 -1.51 0.57 -11.16
CA LYS A 64 -0.24 0.56 -11.91
C LYS A 64 0.97 0.80 -11.01
N ALA A 65 0.79 1.27 -9.78
CA ALA A 65 1.86 1.45 -8.82
C ALA A 65 2.51 0.12 -8.44
N VAL A 66 1.74 -0.97 -8.29
CA VAL A 66 2.28 -2.29 -7.98
C VAL A 66 3.26 -2.74 -9.06
N TRP A 67 2.94 -2.51 -10.34
CA TRP A 67 3.83 -2.84 -11.46
C TRP A 67 5.06 -1.91 -11.57
N ARG A 68 4.98 -0.67 -11.09
CA ARG A 68 6.09 0.29 -11.11
C ARG A 68 7.01 0.16 -9.89
N TYR A 69 6.48 -0.33 -8.79
CA TYR A 69 7.15 -0.52 -7.52
C TYR A 69 6.93 -1.96 -7.07
N PRO A 70 7.59 -2.92 -7.75
CA PRO A 70 7.23 -4.33 -7.66
C PRO A 70 7.68 -4.99 -6.37
N THR A 71 8.30 -4.30 -5.42
CA THR A 71 8.72 -4.86 -4.13
C THR A 71 7.96 -4.21 -2.99
N ILE A 72 7.82 -4.93 -1.87
CA ILE A 72 7.17 -4.39 -0.65
C ILE A 72 7.89 -3.10 -0.19
N LEU A 73 9.21 -3.09 -0.24
CA LEU A 73 10.01 -1.92 0.12
C LEU A 73 9.78 -0.74 -0.83
N ALA A 74 9.74 -0.98 -2.14
CA ALA A 74 9.49 0.07 -3.13
C ALA A 74 8.06 0.63 -3.03
N LEU A 75 7.07 -0.26 -2.85
CA LEU A 75 5.67 0.09 -2.73
C LEU A 75 5.41 0.93 -1.47
N SER A 76 5.93 0.51 -0.31
CA SER A 76 5.81 1.27 0.94
C SER A 76 6.39 2.69 0.81
N GLY A 77 7.53 2.85 0.14
CA GLY A 77 8.14 4.14 -0.10
C GLY A 77 7.33 5.04 -1.04
N TYR A 78 6.71 4.47 -2.08
CA TYR A 78 5.79 5.19 -2.95
C TYR A 78 4.55 5.66 -2.17
N LEU A 79 3.90 4.75 -1.45
CA LEU A 79 2.69 5.03 -0.69
C LEU A 79 2.90 6.09 0.38
N ALA A 80 4.04 6.07 1.09
CA ALA A 80 4.38 7.10 2.07
C ALA A 80 4.50 8.49 1.43
N ARG A 81 5.12 8.58 0.25
CA ARG A 81 5.25 9.85 -0.48
C ARG A 81 3.89 10.35 -0.96
N GLU A 82 3.04 9.47 -1.45
CA GLU A 82 1.71 9.85 -1.91
C GLU A 82 0.82 10.28 -0.73
N TYR A 83 0.85 9.57 0.39
CA TYR A 83 0.14 9.95 1.61
C TYR A 83 0.59 11.33 2.11
N ALA A 84 1.91 11.58 2.19
CA ALA A 84 2.47 12.87 2.59
C ALA A 84 2.10 14.03 1.64
N ARG A 85 1.78 13.74 0.37
CA ARG A 85 1.30 14.71 -0.63
C ARG A 85 -0.21 14.97 -0.56
N GLY A 86 -0.94 14.31 0.35
CA GLY A 86 -2.39 14.39 0.49
C GLY A 86 -3.17 13.27 -0.21
N GLY A 87 -2.48 12.21 -0.65
CA GLY A 87 -3.03 11.11 -1.44
C GLY A 87 -3.45 11.51 -2.86
N PRO A 88 -3.64 10.54 -3.77
CA PRO A 88 -4.31 10.76 -5.06
C PRO A 88 -5.73 11.36 -4.94
N GLY A 89 -6.28 11.49 -3.72
CA GLY A 89 -7.56 12.12 -3.40
C GLY A 89 -7.53 13.61 -3.02
N ALA A 90 -6.37 14.23 -2.73
CA ALA A 90 -6.33 15.66 -2.38
C ALA A 90 -6.74 16.60 -3.52
N ARG A 91 -6.93 16.09 -4.75
CA ARG A 91 -7.53 16.84 -5.88
C ARG A 91 -9.01 16.59 -6.11
N MET A 92 -9.67 15.68 -5.37
CA MET A 92 -11.07 15.31 -5.62
C MET A 92 -11.99 15.63 -4.43
N LYS A 93 -11.90 16.85 -3.88
CA LYS A 93 -13.03 17.61 -3.30
C LYS A 93 -12.84 19.13 -3.44
N ARG A 94 -12.29 19.60 -4.57
CA ARG A 94 -12.53 20.99 -5.00
C ARG A 94 -13.87 21.05 -5.72
N ASN A 95 -14.93 21.09 -4.92
CA ASN A 95 -16.05 21.99 -5.11
C ASN A 95 -16.54 22.23 -6.56
N ASP A 96 -17.22 21.25 -7.17
CA ASP A 96 -18.15 21.53 -8.27
C ASP A 96 -19.59 21.54 -7.72
N SER A 97 -19.81 22.40 -6.72
CA SER A 97 -21.12 23.03 -6.53
C SER A 97 -21.21 24.20 -7.51
N LEU A 98 -21.36 23.92 -8.80
CA LEU A 98 -21.86 24.90 -9.76
C LEU A 98 -22.67 24.18 -10.85
N LEU A 99 -23.97 24.51 -10.84
CA LEU A 99 -25.08 24.14 -11.73
C LEU A 99 -25.89 22.90 -11.32
#